data_AF-A0A966NKQ9-F1
#
_entry.id   AF-A0A966NKQ9-F1
#
_cell.length_a   1.000
_cell.length_b   1.000
_cell.length_c   1.000
_cell.angle_alpha   90.00
_cell.angle_beta   90.00
_cell.angle_gamma   90.00
#
_symmetry.space_group_name_H-M   'P 1'
#
loop_
_entity.id
_entity.type
_entity.pdbx_description
1 polymer ?
#
loop_
_entity_poly.entity_id
_entity_poly.type
_entity_poly.pdbx_seq_one_letter_code
_entity_poly.pdbx_strand_id
1 'polypeptide(L)'
;MRRLGIHALPLVEESGLLVGLITLDEAMGSGTETRTTPVVIMAGGRGARLRPLTDDEPKPLVRVNGEPLIDILIRRLSQQGFREIWLAVHYKAEAIRAHVGSGEQFDV
;
A
#
# COMPACT_ATOMS: atom_id res chain seq x y z
N MET A 1 -4.38 35.18 19.92
CA MET A 1 -3.00 35.08 19.40
C MET A 1 -2.76 33.66 18.91
N ARG A 2 -2.90 33.36 17.61
CA ARG A 2 -2.41 32.10 17.01
C ARG A 2 -1.32 32.49 16.01
N ARG A 3 -0.15 32.87 16.54
CA ARG A 3 1.00 33.33 15.75
C ARG A 3 1.91 32.11 15.55
N LEU A 4 1.93 31.60 14.32
CA LEU A 4 2.79 30.53 13.79
C LEU A 4 2.36 29.09 14.18
N GLY A 5 1.60 28.45 13.29
CA GLY A 5 1.42 26.99 13.33
C GLY A 5 2.73 26.33 12.92
N ILE A 6 3.34 25.56 13.81
CA ILE A 6 4.59 24.85 13.54
C ILE A 6 4.23 23.56 12.81
N HIS A 7 4.40 23.53 11.48
CA HIS A 7 4.09 22.35 10.67
C HIS A 7 5.26 21.37 10.54
N ALA A 8 6.46 21.80 10.91
CA ALA A 8 7.65 20.97 10.85
C ALA A 8 8.64 21.35 11.96
N LEU A 9 9.30 20.33 12.48
CA LEU A 9 10.32 20.37 13.52
C LEU A 9 11.66 19.96 12.89
N PRO A 10 12.65 20.86 12.82
CA PRO A 10 13.98 20.49 12.36
C PRO A 10 14.65 19.56 13.38
N LEU A 11 15.29 18.50 12.90
CA LEU A 11 16.20 17.67 13.68
C LEU A 11 17.60 18.27 13.57
N VAL A 12 18.17 18.67 14.69
CA VAL A 12 19.50 19.27 14.78
C VAL A 12 20.39 18.44 15.69
N GLU A 13 21.65 18.28 15.29
CA GLU A 13 22.70 17.76 16.18
C GLU A 13 23.06 18.81 17.24
N GLU A 14 23.79 18.40 18.29
CA GLU A 14 24.31 19.32 19.32
C GLU A 14 25.19 20.44 18.72
N SER A 15 25.82 20.19 17.58
CA SER A 15 26.61 21.15 16.80
C SER A 15 25.77 22.27 16.16
N GLY A 16 24.44 22.14 16.16
CA GLY A 16 23.51 23.01 15.43
C GLY A 16 23.34 22.65 13.95
N LEU A 17 23.98 21.57 13.48
CA LEU A 17 23.81 21.08 12.12
C LEU A 17 22.41 20.51 11.93
N LEU A 18 21.69 20.97 10.91
CA LEU A 18 20.40 20.39 10.51
C LEU A 18 20.65 19.01 9.87
N VAL A 19 20.11 17.96 10.49
CA VAL A 19 20.25 16.57 10.04
C VAL A 19 18.94 15.97 9.53
N GLY A 20 17.81 16.64 9.73
CA GLY A 20 16.52 16.18 9.22
C GLY A 20 15.37 17.10 9.55
N LEU A 21 14.16 16.65 9.21
CA LEU A 21 12.90 17.36 9.44
C LEU A 21 11.84 16.32 9.83
N ILE A 22 11.08 16.60 10.88
CA ILE A 22 9.86 15.86 11.25
C ILE A 22 8.69 16.78 11.03
N THR A 23 7.75 16.41 10.17
CA THR A 23 6.52 17.18 9.96
C THR A 23 5.45 16.79 10.99
N LEU A 24 4.51 17.69 11.29
CA LEU A 24 3.34 17.34 12.10
C LEU A 24 2.52 16.21 11.47
N ASP A 25 2.48 16.15 10.13
CA ASP A 25 1.80 15.08 9.40
C ASP A 25 2.48 13.72 9.61
N GLU A 26 3.80 13.69 9.82
CA GLU A 26 4.53 12.47 10.19
C GLU A 26 4.40 12.17 11.69
N ALA A 27 4.52 13.19 12.55
CA ALA A 27 4.55 13.05 14.01
C ALA A 27 3.19 12.75 14.65
N MET A 28 2.09 13.27 14.09
CA MET A 28 0.74 12.90 14.52
C MET A 28 0.32 11.53 13.96
N GLY A 29 1.24 10.84 13.29
CA GLY A 29 0.93 9.91 12.23
C GLY A 29 0.21 10.66 11.11
N SER A 30 0.37 10.23 9.87
CA SER A 30 -0.81 10.28 9.02
C SER A 30 -1.87 9.52 9.82
N GLY A 31 -2.84 10.23 10.41
CA GLY A 31 -3.84 9.72 11.35
C GLY A 31 -4.79 8.75 10.66
N THR A 32 -4.22 7.70 10.11
CA THR A 32 -4.92 6.66 9.40
C THR A 32 -5.40 5.72 10.49
N GLU A 33 -6.53 6.10 11.09
CA GLU A 33 -7.24 5.24 12.01
C GLU A 33 -7.44 3.87 11.38
N THR A 34 -7.00 2.83 12.10
CA THR A 34 -7.23 1.45 11.68
C THR A 34 -8.72 1.23 11.45
N ARG A 35 -9.04 0.78 10.23
CA ARG A 35 -10.39 0.44 9.82
C ARG A 35 -10.61 -1.05 10.08
N THR A 36 -11.64 -1.34 10.85
CA THR A 36 -12.09 -2.71 11.14
C THR A 36 -12.97 -3.28 10.02
N THR A 37 -13.28 -2.49 8.99
CA THR A 37 -14.08 -2.94 7.85
C THR A 37 -13.26 -3.87 6.95
N PRO A 38 -13.69 -5.13 6.76
CA PRO A 38 -13.02 -6.04 5.84
C PRO A 38 -13.15 -5.55 4.40
N VAL A 39 -12.09 -5.71 3.62
CA VAL A 39 -12.07 -5.41 2.18
C VAL A 39 -11.97 -6.69 1.39
N VAL A 40 -12.79 -6.85 0.36
CA VAL A 40 -12.69 -7.97 -0.58
C VAL A 40 -12.21 -7.46 -1.94
N ILE A 41 -11.07 -7.96 -2.40
CA ILE A 41 -10.54 -7.69 -3.74
C ILE A 41 -10.89 -8.85 -4.67
N MET A 42 -11.61 -8.55 -5.73
CA MET A 42 -12.00 -9.52 -6.77
C MET A 42 -10.84 -9.74 -7.75
N ALA A 43 -10.02 -10.75 -7.49
CA ALA A 43 -8.79 -11.07 -8.23
C ALA A 43 -8.92 -12.30 -9.15
N GLY A 44 -10.12 -12.83 -9.37
CA GLY A 44 -10.35 -14.06 -10.15
C GLY A 44 -10.50 -13.92 -11.67
N GLY A 45 -10.45 -12.70 -12.21
CA GLY A 45 -10.71 -12.45 -13.64
C GLY A 45 -9.58 -12.92 -14.57
N ARG A 46 -9.93 -13.60 -15.67
CA ARG A 46 -8.97 -14.07 -16.70
C ARG A 46 -8.18 -12.97 -17.41
N GLY A 47 -8.67 -11.73 -17.39
CA GLY A 47 -7.94 -10.60 -18.00
C GLY A 47 -7.89 -10.60 -19.55
N ALA A 48 -8.71 -11.40 -20.24
CA ALA A 48 -8.61 -11.67 -21.69
C ALA A 48 -8.51 -10.46 -22.63
N ARG A 49 -8.98 -9.27 -22.22
CA ARG A 49 -8.85 -8.02 -22.99
C ARG A 49 -7.43 -7.42 -22.98
N LEU A 50 -6.58 -7.88 -22.06
CA LEU A 50 -5.19 -7.41 -21.88
C LEU A 50 -4.19 -8.38 -22.52
N ARG A 51 -4.64 -9.35 -23.31
CA ARG A 51 -3.73 -10.22 -24.06
C ARG A 51 -2.82 -9.39 -24.98
N PRO A 52 -1.54 -9.79 -25.14
CA PRO A 52 -0.94 -11.03 -24.65
C PRO A 52 -0.44 -10.99 -23.19
N LEU A 53 -0.50 -9.85 -22.51
CA LEU A 53 0.08 -9.67 -21.15
C LEU A 53 -0.46 -10.67 -20.12
N THR A 54 -1.69 -11.13 -20.31
CA THR A 54 -2.37 -12.05 -19.37
C THR A 54 -2.32 -13.52 -19.76
N ASP A 55 -1.59 -13.88 -20.82
CA ASP A 55 -1.49 -15.28 -21.25
C ASP A 55 -0.59 -16.09 -20.30
N ASP A 56 0.52 -15.50 -19.86
CA ASP A 56 1.48 -16.15 -18.95
C ASP A 56 1.29 -15.74 -17.47
N GLU A 57 0.71 -14.58 -17.21
CA GLU A 57 0.54 -14.03 -15.86
C GLU A 57 -0.93 -13.61 -15.60
N PRO A 58 -1.53 -13.89 -14.43
CA PRO A 58 -2.90 -13.42 -14.17
C PRO A 58 -2.93 -11.89 -14.04
N LYS A 59 -4.04 -11.27 -14.44
CA LYS A 59 -4.21 -9.80 -14.40
C LYS A 59 -3.74 -9.12 -13.10
N PRO A 60 -4.02 -9.66 -11.89
CA PRO A 60 -3.55 -9.04 -10.64
C PRO A 60 -2.03 -8.89 -10.54
N LEU A 61 -1.26 -9.73 -11.23
CA LEU A 61 0.21 -9.69 -11.20
C LEU A 61 0.83 -8.89 -12.36
N VAL A 62 0.03 -8.49 -13.36
CA VAL A 62 0.49 -7.60 -14.43
C VAL A 62 1.06 -6.32 -13.83
N ARG A 63 2.25 -5.94 -14.29
CA ARG A 63 3.01 -4.81 -13.75
C ARG A 63 2.60 -3.48 -14.36
N VAL A 64 2.45 -2.48 -13.51
CA VAL A 64 2.27 -1.06 -13.88
C VAL A 64 3.44 -0.30 -13.26
N ASN A 65 4.25 0.36 -14.09
CA ASN A 65 5.50 1.01 -13.66
C ASN A 65 6.44 0.08 -12.86
N GLY A 66 6.50 -1.20 -13.25
CA GLY A 66 7.37 -2.20 -12.62
C GLY A 66 6.77 -2.89 -11.39
N GLU A 67 5.67 -2.41 -10.83
CA GLU A 67 5.01 -3.00 -9.65
C GLU A 67 3.74 -3.78 -10.04
N PRO A 68 3.50 -4.98 -9.50
CA PRO A 68 2.26 -5.73 -9.71
C PRO A 68 1.02 -4.93 -9.32
N LEU A 69 -0.04 -5.02 -10.13
CA LEU A 69 -1.29 -4.28 -9.90
C LEU A 69 -1.90 -4.55 -8.50
N ILE A 70 -1.82 -5.79 -8.03
CA ILE A 70 -2.35 -6.20 -6.73
C ILE A 70 -1.60 -5.53 -5.56
N ASP A 71 -0.28 -5.38 -5.68
CA ASP A 71 0.57 -4.77 -4.66
C ASP A 71 0.22 -3.29 -4.50
N ILE A 72 0.06 -2.58 -5.63
CA ILE A 72 -0.37 -1.19 -5.65
C ILE A 72 -1.71 -1.02 -4.92
N LEU A 73 -2.65 -1.94 -5.14
CA LEU A 73 -3.98 -1.88 -4.53
C LEU A 73 -3.93 -2.16 -3.02
N ILE A 74 -3.24 -3.22 -2.59
CA ILE A 74 -3.10 -3.58 -1.18
C ILE A 74 -2.39 -2.45 -0.43
N ARG A 75 -1.28 -1.93 -0.96
CA ARG A 75 -0.51 -0.84 -0.33
C ARG A 75 -1.35 0.42 -0.16
N ARG A 76 -2.15 0.78 -1.16
CA ARG A 76 -3.07 1.94 -1.07
C ARG A 76 -4.16 1.73 -0.03
N LEU A 77 -4.68 0.51 0.12
CA LEU A 77 -5.67 0.19 1.16
C LEU A 77 -5.05 0.21 2.55
N SER A 78 -3.85 -0.34 2.69
CA SER A 78 -3.07 -0.31 3.94
C SER A 78 -2.79 1.13 4.38
N GLN A 79 -2.37 2.00 3.46
CA GLN A 79 -2.16 3.44 3.69
C GLN A 79 -3.44 4.19 4.12
N GLN A 80 -4.62 3.64 3.80
CA GLN A 80 -5.93 4.16 4.19
C GLN A 80 -6.49 3.51 5.48
N GLY A 81 -5.74 2.58 6.09
CA GLY A 81 -6.03 2.03 7.42
C GLY A 81 -6.72 0.68 7.39
N PHE A 82 -7.01 0.14 6.20
CA PHE A 82 -7.57 -1.20 6.10
C PHE A 82 -6.50 -2.24 6.45
N ARG A 83 -6.85 -3.16 7.34
CA ARG A 83 -5.96 -4.24 7.79
C ARG A 83 -6.51 -5.63 7.47
N GLU A 84 -7.83 -5.79 7.35
CA GLU A 84 -8.41 -7.08 6.97
C GLU A 84 -8.74 -7.09 5.46
N ILE A 85 -7.92 -7.79 4.67
CA ILE A 85 -8.07 -7.85 3.21
C ILE A 85 -8.19 -9.30 2.74
N TRP A 86 -9.29 -9.59 2.05
CA TRP A 86 -9.58 -10.89 1.46
C TRP A 86 -9.44 -10.86 -0.06
N LEU A 87 -8.74 -11.84 -0.63
CA LEU A 87 -8.60 -11.99 -2.07
C LEU A 87 -9.51 -13.11 -2.60
N ALA A 88 -10.50 -12.74 -3.42
CA ALA A 88 -11.32 -13.71 -4.16
C ALA A 88 -10.61 -14.09 -5.47
N VAL A 89 -9.85 -15.19 -5.44
CA VAL A 89 -9.01 -15.67 -6.56
C VAL A 89 -9.64 -16.85 -7.32
N HIS A 90 -9.30 -16.99 -8.61
CA HIS A 90 -9.73 -18.11 -9.45
C HIS A 90 -8.66 -18.48 -10.50
N TYR A 91 -8.62 -17.77 -11.64
CA TYR A 91 -7.65 -18.06 -12.70
C TYR A 91 -6.21 -17.85 -12.21
N LYS A 92 -5.37 -18.90 -12.32
CA LYS A 92 -3.99 -18.94 -11.80
C LYS A 92 -3.89 -18.49 -10.33
N ALA A 93 -4.85 -18.90 -9.49
CA ALA A 93 -4.91 -18.54 -8.08
C ALA A 93 -3.60 -18.82 -7.32
N GLU A 94 -2.91 -19.91 -7.62
CA GLU A 94 -1.66 -20.27 -6.91
C GLU A 94 -0.53 -19.26 -7.15
N ALA A 95 -0.44 -18.68 -8.34
CA ALA A 95 0.53 -17.61 -8.60
C ALA A 95 0.24 -16.37 -7.75
N ILE A 96 -1.04 -16.02 -7.60
CA ILE A 96 -1.48 -14.88 -6.78
C ILE A 96 -1.20 -15.17 -5.30
N ARG A 97 -1.53 -16.38 -4.80
CA ARG A 97 -1.28 -16.78 -3.42
C ARG A 97 0.22 -16.79 -3.10
N ALA A 98 1.05 -17.33 -3.98
CA ALA A 98 2.50 -17.37 -3.81
C ALA A 98 3.12 -15.97 -3.80
N HIS A 99 2.59 -15.04 -4.59
CA HIS A 99 3.07 -13.65 -4.64
C HIS A 99 2.65 -12.82 -3.42
N VAL A 100 1.37 -12.90 -3.02
CA VAL A 100 0.83 -12.06 -1.93
C VAL A 100 1.18 -12.61 -0.55
N GLY A 101 1.25 -13.94 -0.39
CA GLY A 101 1.61 -14.56 0.88
C GLY A 101 0.62 -14.24 2.01
N SER A 102 1.16 -13.96 3.20
CA SER A 102 0.38 -13.62 4.41
C SER A 102 -0.17 -12.19 4.41
N GLY A 103 0.44 -11.28 3.64
CA GLY A 103 0.10 -9.85 3.67
C GLY A 103 1.08 -8.96 4.46
N GLU A 104 1.95 -9.56 5.29
CA GLU A 104 2.85 -8.84 6.22
C GLU A 104 3.70 -7.75 5.55
N GLN A 105 4.21 -8.03 4.34
CA GLN A 105 4.99 -7.07 3.54
C GLN A 105 4.23 -5.79 3.14
N PHE A 106 2.91 -5.79 3.30
CA PHE A 106 2.02 -4.66 3.04
C PHE A 106 1.41 -4.06 4.32
N ASP A 107 1.84 -4.49 5.51
CA ASP A 107 1.25 -4.09 6.81
C ASP A 107 -0.25 -4.43 6.91
N VAL A 108 -0.67 -5.60 6.41
CA VAL A 108 -2.04 -6.14 6.53
C VAL A 108 -2.03 -7.62 6.88
#